data_AF-A0A9W4SA52-F1
#
_entry.id   AF-A0A9W4SA52-F1
#
_cell.length_a   1.000
_cell.length_b   1.000
_cell.length_c   1.000
_cell.angle_alpha   90.00
_cell.angle_beta   90.00
_cell.angle_gamma   90.00
#
_symmetry.space_group_name_H-M   'P 1'
#
loop_
_entity.id
_entity.type
_entity.pdbx_description
1 polymer ?
#
loop_
_entity_poly.entity_id
_entity_poly.type
_entity_poly.pdbx_seq_one_letter_code
_entity_poly.pdbx_strand_id
1 'polypeptide(L)'
;RRPRPDLPGALPKIPPELVQYVENGRNPDIYTREFVELVRRGNQLMKGKMNAFAQFRDVLAEHIEKGMPELRDDVGRVLEATKVTGSGRPGGN
;
A
#
# COMPACT_ATOMS: atom_id res chain seq x y z
N ARG A 1 -19.45 26.23 -12.70
CA ARG A 1 -20.56 25.43 -12.12
C ARG A 1 -20.00 24.06 -11.73
N ARG A 2 -19.91 23.71 -10.44
CA ARG A 2 -19.58 22.32 -10.04
C ARG A 2 -20.85 21.46 -10.22
N PRO A 3 -20.76 20.25 -10.79
CA PRO A 3 -21.92 19.35 -10.85
C PRO A 3 -22.24 18.84 -9.44
N ARG A 4 -23.53 18.90 -9.07
CA ARG A 4 -24.03 18.37 -7.79
C ARG A 4 -24.12 16.83 -7.87
N PRO A 5 -23.66 16.08 -6.86
CA PRO A 5 -23.55 14.62 -6.92
C PRO A 5 -24.88 13.86 -6.77
N ASP A 6 -25.99 14.56 -6.59
CA ASP A 6 -27.26 14.01 -6.08
C ASP A 6 -28.48 14.26 -6.99
N LEU A 7 -28.29 14.62 -8.28
CA LEU A 7 -29.43 14.69 -9.20
C LEU A 7 -29.93 13.28 -9.60
N PRO A 8 -31.24 13.00 -9.51
CA PRO A 8 -31.82 11.80 -10.12
C PRO A 8 -31.60 11.88 -11.64
N GLY A 9 -30.73 11.01 -12.16
CA GLY A 9 -30.27 11.01 -13.56
C GLY A 9 -28.75 11.12 -13.72
N ALA A 10 -27.99 11.43 -12.66
CA ALA A 10 -26.54 11.30 -12.70
C ALA A 10 -26.17 9.80 -12.65
N LEU A 11 -25.74 9.25 -13.79
CA LEU A 11 -25.22 7.88 -13.83
C LEU A 11 -24.01 7.76 -12.89
N PRO A 12 -23.89 6.66 -12.12
CA PRO A 12 -22.72 6.42 -11.28
C PRO A 12 -21.44 6.54 -12.12
N LYS A 13 -20.39 7.12 -11.53
CA LYS A 13 -19.06 7.10 -12.16
C LYS A 13 -18.56 5.66 -12.15
N ILE A 14 -18.72 4.97 -13.26
CA ILE A 14 -18.18 3.63 -13.48
C ILE A 14 -16.82 3.73 -14.16
N PRO A 15 -15.83 2.92 -13.74
CA PRO A 15 -14.58 2.76 -14.47
C PRO A 15 -14.80 2.47 -15.96
N PRO A 16 -14.07 3.11 -16.89
CA PRO A 16 -14.24 2.89 -18.33
C PRO A 16 -14.06 1.42 -18.73
N GLU A 17 -13.24 0.67 -17.99
CA GLU A 17 -12.99 -0.74 -18.24
C GLU A 17 -14.26 -1.58 -18.03
N LEU A 18 -15.20 -1.17 -17.17
CA LEU A 18 -16.49 -1.87 -17.00
C LEU A 18 -17.37 -1.83 -18.24
N VAL A 19 -17.30 -0.75 -19.03
CA VAL A 19 -18.10 -0.61 -20.26
C VAL A 19 -17.74 -1.72 -21.25
N GLN A 20 -16.45 -2.03 -21.38
CA GLN A 20 -15.96 -3.11 -22.22
C GLN A 20 -16.43 -4.50 -21.74
N TYR A 21 -16.65 -4.70 -20.44
CA TYR A 21 -17.18 -5.97 -19.93
C TYR A 21 -18.62 -6.17 -20.41
N VAL A 22 -19.44 -5.12 -20.34
CA VAL A 22 -20.85 -5.16 -20.78
C VAL A 22 -20.95 -5.27 -22.30
N GLU A 23 -20.17 -4.50 -23.05
CA GLU A 23 -20.13 -4.55 -24.53
C GLU A 23 -19.76 -5.95 -25.07
N ASN A 24 -18.88 -6.66 -24.36
CA ASN A 24 -18.47 -8.02 -24.70
C ASN A 24 -19.38 -9.12 -24.11
N GLY A 25 -20.51 -8.76 -23.48
CA GLY A 25 -21.45 -9.71 -22.88
C GLY A 25 -20.94 -10.42 -21.61
N ARG A 26 -19.89 -9.90 -20.97
CA ARG A 26 -19.29 -10.44 -19.73
C ARG A 26 -20.04 -9.89 -18.51
N ASN A 27 -20.24 -10.72 -17.49
CA ASN A 27 -20.89 -10.29 -16.24
C ASN A 27 -20.07 -9.16 -15.58
N PRO A 28 -20.63 -7.96 -15.36
CA PRO A 28 -19.93 -6.83 -14.75
C PRO A 28 -19.44 -7.09 -13.31
N ASP A 29 -20.05 -8.03 -12.58
CA ASP A 29 -19.60 -8.42 -11.23
C ASP A 29 -18.18 -9.00 -11.21
N ILE A 30 -17.74 -9.57 -12.34
CA ILE A 30 -16.40 -10.13 -12.50
C ILE A 30 -15.34 -9.04 -12.38
N TYR A 31 -15.57 -7.85 -12.94
CA TYR A 31 -14.63 -6.74 -12.84
C TYR A 31 -14.44 -6.31 -11.38
N THR A 32 -15.54 -6.17 -10.63
CA THR A 32 -15.48 -5.79 -9.22
C THR A 32 -14.65 -6.80 -8.42
N ARG A 33 -14.85 -8.10 -8.68
CA ARG A 33 -14.06 -9.17 -8.06
C ARG A 33 -12.58 -9.08 -8.44
N GLU A 34 -12.27 -8.98 -9.73
CA GLU A 34 -10.89 -8.88 -10.24
C GLU A 34 -10.18 -7.63 -9.69
N PHE A 35 -10.89 -6.51 -9.56
CA PHE A 35 -10.38 -5.27 -8.98
C PHE A 35 -10.04 -5.44 -7.49
N VAL A 36 -10.93 -6.02 -6.69
CA VAL A 36 -10.67 -6.28 -5.27
C VAL A 36 -9.49 -7.23 -5.09
N GLU A 37 -9.42 -8.28 -5.91
CA GLU A 37 -8.30 -9.22 -5.91
C GLU A 37 -6.97 -8.53 -6.27
N LEU A 38 -6.99 -7.64 -7.28
CA LEU A 38 -5.83 -6.85 -7.70
C LEU A 38 -5.34 -5.91 -6.58
N VAL A 39 -6.25 -5.13 -5.98
CA VAL A 39 -5.92 -4.21 -4.88
C VAL A 39 -5.37 -4.97 -3.68
N ARG A 40 -5.99 -6.10 -3.31
CA ARG A 40 -5.51 -6.96 -2.22
C ARG A 40 -4.09 -7.46 -2.49
N ARG A 41 -3.84 -7.98 -3.70
CA ARG A 41 -2.51 -8.47 -4.10
C ARG A 41 -1.47 -7.35 -4.07
N GLY A 42 -1.82 -6.17 -4.58
CA GLY A 42 -0.97 -4.98 -4.55
C GLY A 42 -0.60 -4.56 -3.14
N ASN A 43 -1.59 -4.47 -2.24
CA ASN A 43 -1.38 -4.10 -0.85
C ASN A 43 -0.50 -5.12 -0.10
N GLN A 44 -0.73 -6.41 -0.32
CA GLN A 44 0.09 -7.48 0.27
C GLN A 44 1.53 -7.44 -0.23
N LEU A 45 1.72 -7.25 -1.55
CA LEU A 45 3.04 -7.12 -2.15
C LEU A 45 3.81 -5.92 -1.56
N MET A 46 3.16 -4.76 -1.47
CA MET A 46 3.77 -3.55 -0.91
C MET A 46 4.16 -3.73 0.56
N LYS A 47 3.27 -4.32 1.37
CA LYS A 47 3.57 -4.66 2.77
C LYS A 47 4.75 -5.63 2.86
N GLY A 48 4.80 -6.65 2.01
CA GLY A 48 5.91 -7.60 1.95
C GLY A 48 7.24 -6.91 1.63
N LYS A 49 7.26 -6.02 0.63
CA LYS A 49 8.45 -5.22 0.29
C LYS A 49 8.90 -4.35 1.46
N MET A 50 7.98 -3.62 2.10
CA MET A 50 8.30 -2.78 3.26
C MET A 50 8.94 -3.60 4.39
N ASN A 51 8.39 -4.78 4.68
CA ASN A 51 8.95 -5.68 5.70
C ASN A 51 10.35 -6.19 5.32
N ALA A 52 10.57 -6.57 4.06
CA ALA A 52 11.86 -7.05 3.58
C ALA A 52 12.94 -5.94 3.66
N PHE A 53 12.59 -4.71 3.28
CA PHE A 53 13.51 -3.57 3.42
C PHE A 53 13.80 -3.22 4.88
N ALA A 54 12.81 -3.31 5.77
CA ALA A 54 13.02 -3.10 7.21
C ALA A 54 13.98 -4.16 7.78
N GLN A 55 13.77 -5.45 7.45
CA GLN A 55 14.68 -6.51 7.88
C GLN A 55 16.10 -6.32 7.34
N PHE A 56 16.24 -5.97 6.06
CA PHE A 56 17.54 -5.69 5.47
C PHE A 56 18.25 -4.52 6.18
N ARG A 57 17.53 -3.43 6.43
CA ARG A 57 18.03 -2.27 7.18
C ARG A 57 18.53 -2.69 8.57
N ASP A 58 17.76 -3.48 9.30
CA ASP A 58 18.10 -3.88 10.67
C ASP A 58 19.36 -4.75 10.70
N VAL A 59 19.48 -5.71 9.76
CA VAL A 59 20.68 -6.54 9.62
C VAL A 59 21.90 -5.70 9.22
N LEU A 60 21.74 -4.77 8.28
CA LEU A 60 22.83 -3.90 7.84
C LEU A 60 23.31 -2.99 8.98
N ALA A 61 22.39 -2.40 9.75
CA ALA A 61 22.71 -1.59 10.91
C ALA A 61 23.52 -2.37 11.95
N GLU A 62 23.11 -3.60 12.27
CA GLU A 62 23.85 -4.47 13.20
C GLU A 62 25.29 -4.72 12.74
N HIS A 63 25.50 -4.96 11.45
CA HIS A 63 26.85 -5.19 10.91
C HIS A 63 27.70 -3.92 10.93
N ILE A 64 27.12 -2.76 10.64
CA ILE A 64 27.81 -1.46 10.71
C ILE A 64 28.23 -1.17 12.16
N GLU A 65 27.34 -1.33 13.14
CA GLU A 65 27.65 -1.05 14.56
C GLU A 65 28.72 -1.97 15.15
N LYS A 66 28.85 -3.19 14.61
CA LYS A 66 29.91 -4.15 14.96
C LYS A 66 31.24 -3.83 14.29
N GLY A 67 31.21 -3.48 13.00
CA GLY A 67 32.42 -3.23 12.20
C GLY A 67 32.99 -1.82 12.35
N MET A 68 32.14 -0.85 12.67
CA MET A 68 32.46 0.58 12.77
C MET A 68 31.75 1.19 14.00
N PRO A 69 32.24 0.92 15.22
CA PRO A 69 31.61 1.39 16.45
C PRO A 69 31.45 2.92 16.54
N GLU A 70 32.30 3.69 15.86
CA GLU A 70 32.25 5.14 15.77
C GLU A 70 31.01 5.67 15.04
N LEU A 71 30.31 4.83 14.26
CA LEU A 71 29.11 5.20 13.52
C LEU A 71 27.81 4.87 14.25
N ARG A 72 27.84 4.36 15.48
CA ARG A 72 26.64 3.92 16.22
C ARG A 72 25.57 5.00 16.32
N ASP A 73 25.97 6.22 16.65
CA ASP A 73 25.02 7.34 16.78
C ASP A 73 24.41 7.72 15.42
N ASP A 74 25.20 7.67 14.34
CA ASP A 74 24.73 7.89 12.97
C ASP A 74 23.72 6.83 12.53
N VAL A 75 24.04 5.56 12.79
CA VAL A 75 23.14 4.44 12.53
C VAL A 75 21.83 4.61 13.29
N GLY A 76 21.88 4.96 14.57
CA GLY A 76 20.70 5.25 15.39
C GLY A 76 19.81 6.35 14.77
N ARG A 77 20.42 7.44 14.28
CA ARG A 77 19.69 8.51 13.59
C ARG A 77 19.01 8.03 12.30
N VAL A 78 19.69 7.23 11.49
CA VAL A 78 19.12 6.67 10.25
C VAL A 78 18.00 5.68 10.54
N LEU A 79 18.15 4.82 11.55
CA LEU A 79 17.12 3.89 11.97
C LEU A 79 15.85 4.63 12.40
N GLU A 80 15.99 5.70 13.18
CA GLU A 80 14.86 6.53 13.61
C GLU A 80 14.18 7.22 12.41
N ALA A 81 14.96 7.85 11.54
CA ALA A 81 14.45 8.55 10.37
C ALA A 81 13.73 7.63 9.36
N THR A 82 14.07 6.34 9.36
CA THR A 82 13.50 5.33 8.44
C THR A 82 12.44 4.45 9.10
N LYS A 83 12.05 4.71 10.36
CA LYS A 83 10.91 4.03 10.98
C LYS A 83 9.65 4.33 10.17
N VAL A 84 8.93 3.27 9.77
CA VAL A 84 7.65 3.41 9.10
C VAL A 84 6.60 3.93 10.11
N THR A 85 6.34 5.23 10.10
CA THR A 85 5.28 5.85 10.90
C THR A 85 3.93 5.50 10.28
N GLY A 86 3.28 4.44 10.77
CA GLY A 86 1.98 4.04 10.23
C GLY A 86 1.46 2.65 10.61
N SER A 87 2.28 1.77 11.18
CA SER A 87 1.76 0.52 11.76
C SER A 87 1.26 0.76 13.19
N GLY A 88 0.20 1.56 13.33
CA GLY A 88 -0.61 1.52 14.55
C GLY A 88 -1.13 0.10 14.74
N ARG A 89 -0.68 -0.59 15.78
CA ARG A 89 -1.25 -1.87 16.22
C ARG A 89 -2.66 -1.57 16.75
N PRO A 90 -3.76 -2.04 16.14
CA PRO A 90 -5.05 -1.94 16.78
C PRO A 90 -5.08 -2.99 17.90
N GLY A 91 -5.33 -2.56 19.12
CA GLY A 91 -5.63 -3.44 20.25
C GLY A 91 -4.46 -3.62 21.22
N GLY A 92 -4.54 -2.87 22.32
CA GLY A 92 -3.68 -2.98 23.48
C GLY A 92 -4.29 -2.25 24.67
N ASN A 93 -5.55 -2.56 25.01
CA ASN A 93 -6.08 -2.81 26.36
C ASN A 93 -7.50 -3.35 26.24
#